data_AF-A0AAD4IZC2-F1
#
_entry.id   AF-A0AAD4IZC2-F1
#
_cell.length_a   1.000
_cell.length_b   1.000
_cell.length_c   1.000
_cell.angle_alpha   90.00
_cell.angle_beta   90.00
_cell.angle_gamma   90.00
#
_symmetry.space_group_name_H-M   'P 1'
#
loop_
_entity.id
_entity.type
_entity.pdbx_description
1 polymer ?
#
loop_
_entity_poly.entity_id
_entity_poly.type
_entity_poly.pdbx_seq_one_letter_code
_entity_poly.pdbx_strand_id
1 'polypeptide(L)'
;MMDIDDAILEDQILDDRRIFTGSVPKEEICAHPGFFAGMCMKCGQPADDDSAVPLKYIDKNLRIANNEMARLRDKDFKDLLCHRRKLYLVLDLDHTLLNSARLSDIKEEEEYLSSQRDALPDALKTSLFRLDRMHMMTKLRPFVHTFLEEASSMFEMYIYTMGERSYALEMAKLLDPSEKYFHSRIIAQGDCNRKYQKGLDIVLGKESAVLILDDTEAVWKEHHKDNLILMDRYHFFASSCKNLGFSYSSLSQLRIDESETEGALPTVLKILRQIHSLFFDKGRKDNLEDRDVRQVLKTVRNNVLRDCRIVFSRVFPTNFTGELHSLWRMAEQLGATCLAAVDPSVTHVVSLDSGTDKSRWAVKEKKFLVNPRWIEASNYLWKRQPEEKYYVTPAKNNRKNWPTNESHGTFER
;
A
#
# COMPACT_ATOMS: atom_id res chain seq x y z
N MET A 1 106.23 -18.89 18.19
CA MET A 1 105.61 -17.69 17.60
C MET A 1 104.11 -17.93 17.69
N MET A 2 103.45 -17.63 18.83
CA MET A 2 103.00 -16.29 19.28
C MET A 2 102.17 -15.62 18.19
N ASP A 3 100.91 -15.18 18.34
CA ASP A 3 99.90 -15.06 19.42
C ASP A 3 98.54 -14.91 18.68
N ILE A 4 97.42 -15.52 19.12
CA ILE A 4 96.27 -14.90 19.83
C ILE A 4 95.69 -13.63 19.13
N ASP A 5 94.47 -13.69 18.55
CA ASP A 5 93.22 -13.23 19.21
C ASP A 5 91.99 -13.10 18.28
N ASP A 6 90.83 -13.21 18.94
CA ASP A 6 89.44 -13.14 18.49
C ASP A 6 88.94 -11.78 17.94
N ALA A 7 87.76 -11.86 17.29
CA ALA A 7 86.59 -10.98 17.46
C ALA A 7 86.17 -9.96 16.34
N ILE A 8 85.03 -10.31 15.70
CA ILE A 8 83.74 -9.55 15.69
C ILE A 8 83.51 -8.33 14.74
N LEU A 9 82.38 -8.43 14.01
CA LEU A 9 81.46 -7.41 13.40
C LEU A 9 81.99 -6.52 12.24
N GLU A 10 81.22 -6.10 11.24
CA GLU A 10 79.96 -6.48 10.59
C GLU A 10 79.90 -5.62 9.29
N ASP A 11 79.33 -6.21 8.25
CA ASP A 11 78.50 -5.60 7.21
C ASP A 11 79.00 -4.43 6.33
N GLN A 12 79.05 -4.68 5.02
CA GLN A 12 78.64 -3.75 3.95
C GLN A 12 78.78 -4.41 2.56
N ILE A 13 77.68 -4.94 2.02
CA ILE A 13 77.54 -5.25 0.59
C ILE A 13 76.92 -4.01 -0.09
N LEU A 14 77.75 -3.29 -0.85
CA LEU A 14 77.38 -2.26 -1.83
C LEU A 14 76.63 -2.93 -2.99
N ASP A 15 75.36 -2.61 -3.19
CA ASP A 15 74.82 -1.51 -4.01
C ASP A 15 74.67 -1.90 -5.48
N ASP A 16 73.43 -2.22 -5.85
CA ASP A 16 72.96 -2.17 -7.25
C ASP A 16 71.44 -1.90 -7.27
N ARG A 17 71.04 -0.74 -6.73
CA ARG A 17 69.65 -0.24 -6.86
C ARG A 17 69.46 0.47 -8.19
N ARG A 18 68.94 -0.26 -9.18
CA ARG A 18 68.18 0.35 -10.28
C ARG A 18 66.98 1.09 -9.70
N ILE A 19 67.00 2.41 -9.83
CA ILE A 19 65.86 3.28 -9.53
C ILE A 19 64.75 2.95 -10.56
N PHE A 20 63.80 2.12 -10.15
CA PHE A 20 62.47 2.09 -10.77
C PHE A 20 61.68 3.22 -10.11
N THR A 21 61.55 4.37 -10.77
CA THR A 21 60.50 5.34 -10.44
C THR A 21 59.17 4.76 -10.89
N GLY A 22 58.70 3.72 -10.19
CA GLY A 22 57.32 3.29 -10.26
C GLY A 22 56.48 4.38 -9.61
N SER A 23 55.70 5.10 -10.40
CA SER A 23 54.60 5.89 -9.88
C SER A 23 53.73 4.97 -9.03
N VAL A 24 53.69 5.22 -7.72
CA VAL A 24 52.71 4.62 -6.82
C VAL A 24 51.34 4.83 -7.47
N PRO A 25 50.56 3.78 -7.76
CA PRO A 25 49.19 3.99 -8.23
C PRO A 25 48.52 4.86 -7.19
N LYS A 26 48.01 6.03 -7.59
CA LYS A 26 47.13 6.80 -6.72
C LYS A 26 46.11 5.82 -6.18
N GLU A 27 46.08 5.61 -4.87
CA GLU A 27 45.02 4.84 -4.23
C GLU A 27 43.71 5.45 -4.75
N GLU A 28 43.01 4.70 -5.60
CA GLU A 28 41.70 5.12 -6.08
C GLU A 28 40.84 5.21 -4.83
N ILE A 29 40.55 6.44 -4.38
CA ILE A 29 39.68 6.69 -3.24
C ILE A 29 38.34 6.03 -3.57
N CYS A 30 38.07 4.91 -2.91
CA CYS A 30 36.86 4.15 -3.14
C CYS A 30 35.68 4.91 -2.54
N ALA A 31 34.68 5.25 -3.36
CA ALA A 31 33.46 5.91 -2.89
C ALA A 31 32.51 4.95 -2.12
N HIS A 32 32.93 3.69 -1.91
CA HIS A 32 32.20 2.64 -1.21
C HIS A 32 30.71 2.53 -1.60
N PRO A 33 30.40 2.25 -2.89
CA PRO A 33 29.02 2.32 -3.40
C PRO A 33 28.08 1.29 -2.78
N GLY A 34 28.61 0.19 -2.25
CA GLY A 34 27.82 -0.83 -1.58
C GLY A 34 28.68 -1.82 -0.82
N PHE A 35 28.02 -2.54 0.08
CA PHE A 35 28.64 -3.37 1.10
C PHE A 35 27.96 -4.73 1.15
N PHE A 36 28.77 -5.77 1.30
CA PHE A 36 28.32 -7.12 1.54
C PHE A 36 29.04 -7.67 2.77
N ALA A 37 28.26 -8.00 3.81
CA ALA A 37 28.79 -8.50 5.09
C ALA A 37 29.89 -7.60 5.71
N GLY A 38 29.71 -6.27 5.64
CA GLY A 38 30.64 -5.27 6.20
C GLY A 38 31.87 -4.97 5.32
N MET A 39 31.98 -5.59 4.15
CA MET A 39 33.06 -5.33 3.18
C MET A 39 32.54 -4.56 1.97
N CYS A 40 33.30 -3.59 1.50
CA CYS A 40 32.97 -2.87 0.28
C CYS A 40 33.04 -3.80 -0.94
N MET A 41 31.95 -3.85 -1.72
CA MET A 41 31.87 -4.70 -2.93
C MET A 41 32.80 -4.24 -4.06
N LYS A 42 33.33 -3.00 -4.01
CA LYS A 42 34.25 -2.47 -5.04
C LYS A 42 35.71 -2.68 -4.70
N CYS A 43 36.15 -2.31 -3.50
CA CYS A 43 37.58 -2.36 -3.12
C CYS A 43 37.94 -3.51 -2.16
N GLY A 44 36.96 -4.26 -1.65
CA GLY A 44 37.18 -5.36 -0.71
C GLY A 44 37.59 -4.94 0.70
N GLN A 45 37.75 -3.64 0.96
CA GLN A 45 38.12 -3.14 2.29
C GLN A 45 36.92 -3.12 3.23
N PRO A 46 37.13 -3.35 4.53
CA PRO A 46 36.11 -3.15 5.54
C PRO A 46 35.72 -1.67 5.53
N ALA A 47 34.43 -1.43 5.39
CA ALA A 47 33.86 -0.09 5.43
C ALA A 47 32.42 -0.26 5.90
N ASP A 48 32.05 0.49 6.94
CA ASP A 48 30.69 0.51 7.44
C ASP A 48 30.16 1.93 7.31
N ASP A 49 29.07 2.05 6.57
CA ASP A 49 28.30 3.28 6.47
C ASP A 49 26.96 3.01 7.12
N ASP A 50 26.79 3.52 8.35
CA ASP A 50 25.55 3.40 9.11
C ASP A 50 24.35 3.99 8.36
N SER A 51 24.58 4.92 7.43
CA SER A 51 23.53 5.52 6.61
C SER A 51 23.13 4.65 5.40
N ALA A 52 23.92 3.63 5.04
CA ALA A 52 23.65 2.78 3.88
C ALA A 52 22.32 2.02 4.01
N VAL A 53 21.55 2.00 2.93
CA VAL A 53 20.23 1.40 2.86
C VAL A 53 20.36 -0.14 2.82
N PRO A 54 19.81 -0.86 3.80
CA PRO A 54 19.85 -2.32 3.80
C PRO A 54 18.78 -2.90 2.87
N LEU A 55 19.20 -3.69 1.87
CA LEU A 55 18.30 -4.35 0.92
C LEU A 55 18.12 -5.84 1.30
N LYS A 56 17.69 -6.06 2.55
CA LYS A 56 17.60 -7.40 3.18
C LYS A 56 16.75 -8.40 2.38
N TYR A 57 15.76 -7.88 1.66
CA TYR A 57 14.86 -8.68 0.85
C TYR A 57 15.55 -9.32 -0.36
N ILE A 58 16.64 -8.72 -0.85
CA ILE A 58 17.53 -9.27 -1.89
C ILE A 58 18.55 -10.21 -1.23
N ASP A 59 19.29 -9.69 -0.26
CA ASP A 59 20.22 -10.47 0.58
C ASP A 59 20.38 -9.81 1.95
N LYS A 60 20.36 -10.61 3.01
CA LYS A 60 20.43 -10.15 4.41
C LYS A 60 21.68 -9.32 4.74
N ASN A 61 22.76 -9.51 3.98
CA ASN A 61 24.05 -8.86 4.20
C ASN A 61 24.31 -7.69 3.23
N LEU A 62 23.37 -7.38 2.33
CA LEU A 62 23.51 -6.34 1.32
C LEU A 62 23.08 -4.98 1.85
N ARG A 63 23.98 -4.00 1.75
CA ARG A 63 23.71 -2.57 1.98
C ARG A 63 24.22 -1.76 0.81
N ILE A 64 23.49 -0.71 0.41
CA ILE A 64 23.89 0.18 -0.68
C ILE A 64 24.00 1.59 -0.13
N ALA A 65 25.08 2.30 -0.46
CA ALA A 65 25.27 3.68 -0.04
C ALA A 65 24.17 4.59 -0.63
N ASN A 66 23.78 5.64 0.09
CA ASN A 66 22.65 6.50 -0.32
C ASN A 66 22.84 7.16 -1.69
N ASN A 67 24.07 7.61 -1.98
CA ASN A 67 24.43 8.18 -3.28
C ASN A 67 24.31 7.15 -4.42
N GLU A 68 24.71 5.91 -4.17
CA GLU A 68 24.59 4.83 -5.14
C GLU A 68 23.13 4.40 -5.33
N MET A 69 22.34 4.32 -4.26
CA MET A 69 20.89 4.10 -4.35
C MET A 69 20.21 5.17 -5.21
N ALA A 70 20.55 6.44 -5.04
CA ALA A 70 20.03 7.52 -5.86
C ALA A 70 20.43 7.35 -7.35
N ARG A 71 21.70 7.00 -7.60
CA ARG A 71 22.20 6.75 -8.96
C ARG A 71 21.51 5.57 -9.64
N LEU A 72 21.29 4.47 -8.90
CA LEU A 72 20.55 3.30 -9.39
C LEU A 72 19.10 3.65 -9.71
N ARG A 73 18.42 4.37 -8.81
CA ARG A 73 17.05 4.88 -9.02
C ARG A 73 16.94 5.69 -10.29
N ASP A 74 17.85 6.64 -10.52
CA ASP A 74 17.79 7.49 -11.73
C ASP A 74 18.08 6.70 -13.01
N LYS A 75 19.03 5.75 -12.96
CA LYS A 75 19.33 4.90 -14.12
C LYS A 75 18.14 4.00 -14.48
N ASP A 76 17.62 3.27 -13.50
CA ASP A 76 16.51 2.33 -13.70
C ASP A 76 15.22 3.08 -14.07
N PHE A 77 14.99 4.27 -13.49
CA PHE A 77 13.90 5.15 -13.87
C PHE A 77 13.94 5.51 -15.37
N LYS A 78 15.10 5.92 -15.89
CA LYS A 78 15.24 6.26 -17.31
C LYS A 78 15.00 5.05 -18.21
N ASP A 79 15.56 3.89 -17.87
CA ASP A 79 15.34 2.66 -18.63
C ASP A 79 13.85 2.27 -18.64
N LEU A 80 13.22 2.27 -17.47
CA LEU A 80 11.84 1.88 -17.29
C LEU A 80 10.87 2.80 -18.06
N LEU A 81 11.06 4.12 -17.95
CA LEU A 81 10.18 5.08 -18.60
C LEU A 81 10.40 5.15 -20.12
N CYS A 82 11.65 5.28 -20.56
CA CYS A 82 11.98 5.57 -21.95
C CYS A 82 11.96 4.32 -22.84
N HIS A 83 12.42 3.18 -22.33
CA HIS A 83 12.53 1.96 -23.12
C HIS A 83 11.34 1.01 -22.91
N ARG A 84 10.87 0.89 -21.67
CA ARG A 84 9.86 -0.13 -21.32
C ARG A 84 8.45 0.45 -21.19
N ARG A 85 8.32 1.77 -21.07
CA ARG A 85 7.05 2.49 -20.83
C ARG A 85 6.27 1.91 -19.66
N LYS A 86 6.97 1.61 -18.56
CA LYS A 86 6.37 1.08 -17.33
C LYS A 86 6.56 2.03 -16.15
N LEU A 87 5.75 1.82 -15.12
CA LEU A 87 5.90 2.43 -13.79
C LEU A 87 6.18 1.32 -12.77
N TYR A 88 6.37 1.67 -11.50
CA TYR A 88 6.44 0.71 -10.40
C TYR A 88 5.08 0.59 -9.70
N LEU A 89 4.71 -0.62 -9.30
CA LEU A 89 3.52 -0.88 -8.50
C LEU A 89 3.88 -1.73 -7.29
N VAL A 90 3.72 -1.14 -6.10
CA VAL A 90 3.90 -1.83 -4.82
C VAL A 90 2.55 -2.36 -4.36
N LEU A 91 2.47 -3.67 -4.14
CA LEU A 91 1.25 -4.38 -3.78
C LEU A 91 1.35 -4.92 -2.36
N ASP A 92 0.40 -4.56 -1.51
CA ASP A 92 0.17 -5.26 -0.26
C ASP A 92 -0.50 -6.64 -0.49
N LEU A 93 -0.50 -7.51 0.52
CA LEU A 93 -1.09 -8.85 0.45
C LEU A 93 -2.43 -8.92 1.19
N ASP A 94 -2.39 -8.90 2.52
CA ASP A 94 -3.53 -9.17 3.40
C ASP A 94 -4.60 -8.07 3.28
N HIS A 95 -5.84 -8.45 3.03
CA HIS A 95 -6.97 -7.55 2.75
C HIS A 95 -6.85 -6.73 1.45
N THR A 96 -5.72 -6.82 0.75
CA THR A 96 -5.48 -6.17 -0.54
C THR A 96 -5.69 -7.15 -1.69
N LEU A 97 -4.81 -8.14 -1.84
CA LEU A 97 -4.84 -9.16 -2.91
C LEU A 97 -5.41 -10.50 -2.46
N LEU A 98 -5.44 -10.75 -1.15
CA LEU A 98 -5.87 -12.01 -0.56
C LEU A 98 -6.36 -11.77 0.86
N ASN A 99 -6.97 -12.79 1.46
CA ASN A 99 -7.28 -12.81 2.88
C ASN A 99 -6.90 -14.18 3.44
N SER A 100 -6.26 -14.21 4.60
CA SER A 100 -5.85 -15.44 5.28
C SER A 100 -6.49 -15.55 6.66
N ALA A 101 -6.76 -16.78 7.09
CA ALA A 101 -7.24 -17.10 8.43
C ALA A 101 -6.49 -18.31 8.99
N ARG A 102 -6.24 -18.34 10.29
CA ARG A 102 -5.71 -19.55 10.95
C ARG A 102 -6.76 -20.63 10.89
N LEU A 103 -6.34 -21.88 10.73
CA LEU A 103 -7.26 -23.02 10.72
C LEU A 103 -8.05 -23.13 12.05
N SER A 104 -7.46 -22.69 13.16
CA SER A 104 -8.12 -22.62 14.47
C SER A 104 -9.24 -21.57 14.55
N ASP A 105 -9.26 -20.59 13.64
CA ASP A 105 -10.22 -19.49 13.66
C ASP A 105 -11.42 -19.74 12.73
N ILE A 106 -11.38 -20.81 11.94
CA ILE A 106 -12.48 -21.26 11.08
C ILE A 106 -13.56 -21.86 11.97
N LYS A 107 -14.76 -21.31 11.90
CA LYS A 107 -15.91 -21.73 12.73
C LYS A 107 -16.83 -22.69 11.97
N GLU A 108 -17.81 -23.23 12.70
CA GLU A 108 -18.90 -24.07 12.17
C GLU A 108 -19.58 -23.47 10.93
N GLU A 109 -19.80 -22.14 10.89
CA GLU A 109 -20.46 -21.50 9.74
C GLU A 109 -19.59 -21.52 8.46
N GLU A 110 -18.28 -21.72 8.60
CA GLU A 110 -17.26 -21.76 7.55
C GLU A 110 -16.69 -23.17 7.31
N GLU A 111 -17.16 -24.20 8.03
CA GLU A 111 -16.64 -25.57 7.91
C GLU A 111 -16.78 -26.15 6.50
N TYR A 112 -17.76 -25.67 5.74
CA TYR A 112 -17.93 -26.05 4.33
C TYR A 112 -16.69 -25.74 3.48
N LEU A 113 -15.87 -24.77 3.86
CA LEU A 113 -14.60 -24.43 3.21
C LEU A 113 -13.51 -25.49 3.42
N SER A 114 -13.64 -26.31 4.47
CA SER A 114 -12.76 -27.43 4.77
C SER A 114 -13.24 -28.76 4.18
N SER A 115 -14.37 -28.77 3.46
CA SER A 115 -14.88 -29.95 2.78
C SER A 115 -13.97 -30.38 1.62
N GLN A 116 -14.20 -31.60 1.09
CA GLN A 116 -13.41 -32.09 -0.05
C GLN A 116 -13.46 -31.11 -1.21
N ARG A 117 -12.29 -30.87 -1.83
CA ARG A 117 -12.13 -29.86 -2.89
C ARG A 117 -13.15 -29.99 -4.02
N ASP A 118 -13.56 -31.21 -4.36
CA ASP A 118 -14.54 -31.48 -5.42
C ASP A 118 -15.95 -30.98 -5.11
N ALA A 119 -16.31 -30.84 -3.83
CA ALA A 119 -17.60 -30.34 -3.37
C ALA A 119 -17.70 -28.81 -3.39
N LEU A 120 -16.58 -28.10 -3.57
CA LEU A 120 -16.57 -26.64 -3.64
C LEU A 120 -17.01 -26.14 -5.03
N PRO A 121 -17.67 -24.98 -5.11
CA PRO A 121 -17.84 -24.27 -6.38
C PRO A 121 -16.50 -24.04 -7.09
N ASP A 122 -16.47 -24.14 -8.42
CA ASP A 122 -15.22 -24.05 -9.19
C ASP A 122 -14.45 -22.74 -8.96
N ALA A 123 -15.17 -21.62 -8.75
CA ALA A 123 -14.57 -20.33 -8.41
C ALA A 123 -13.76 -20.38 -7.10
N LEU A 124 -14.19 -21.17 -6.11
CA LEU A 124 -13.44 -21.37 -4.86
C LEU A 124 -12.28 -22.35 -5.05
N LYS A 125 -12.42 -23.38 -5.90
CA LYS A 125 -11.37 -24.39 -6.13
C LYS A 125 -10.06 -23.79 -6.63
N THR A 126 -10.12 -22.72 -7.40
CA THR A 126 -8.97 -22.06 -8.01
C THR A 126 -8.38 -20.96 -7.12
N SER A 127 -9.11 -20.49 -6.11
CA SER A 127 -8.74 -19.31 -5.32
C SER A 127 -8.64 -19.55 -3.81
N LEU A 128 -9.14 -20.67 -3.28
CA LEU A 128 -9.05 -21.05 -1.87
C LEU A 128 -7.99 -22.14 -1.67
N PHE A 129 -7.05 -21.88 -0.77
CA PHE A 129 -5.89 -22.72 -0.51
C PHE A 129 -5.76 -23.03 0.98
N ARG A 130 -5.67 -24.32 1.30
CA ARG A 130 -5.31 -24.79 2.64
C ARG A 130 -3.80 -25.02 2.70
N LEU A 131 -3.13 -24.35 3.64
CA LEU A 131 -1.68 -24.39 3.82
C LEU A 131 -1.36 -25.06 5.16
N ASP A 132 -1.35 -26.40 5.17
CA ASP A 132 -1.24 -27.18 6.41
C ASP A 132 0.06 -26.88 7.19
N ARG A 133 1.18 -26.69 6.49
CA ARG A 133 2.48 -26.35 7.13
C ARG A 133 2.47 -25.02 7.88
N MET A 134 1.58 -24.11 7.49
CA MET A 134 1.41 -22.80 8.10
C MET A 134 0.19 -22.74 9.02
N HIS A 135 -0.55 -23.85 9.16
CA HIS A 135 -1.81 -23.93 9.89
C HIS A 135 -2.81 -22.81 9.50
N MET A 136 -2.91 -22.52 8.20
CA MET A 136 -3.77 -21.44 7.70
C MET A 136 -4.53 -21.82 6.44
N MET A 137 -5.58 -21.06 6.16
CA MET A 137 -6.31 -21.06 4.91
C MET A 137 -6.22 -19.67 4.30
N THR A 138 -5.99 -19.60 2.99
CA THR A 138 -5.86 -18.35 2.24
C THR A 138 -6.85 -18.35 1.09
N LYS A 139 -7.62 -17.26 0.99
CA LYS A 139 -8.47 -16.96 -0.16
C LYS A 139 -7.83 -15.84 -0.96
N LEU A 140 -7.54 -16.12 -2.23
CA LEU A 140 -7.16 -15.09 -3.19
C LEU A 140 -8.38 -14.23 -3.55
N ARG A 141 -8.19 -12.92 -3.62
CA ARG A 141 -9.26 -11.98 -4.01
C ARG A 141 -9.68 -12.25 -5.46
N PRO A 142 -10.98 -12.22 -5.78
CA PRO A 142 -11.46 -12.37 -7.16
C PRO A 142 -10.69 -11.50 -8.14
N PHE A 143 -10.46 -12.01 -9.34
CA PHE A 143 -9.72 -11.36 -10.44
C PHE A 143 -8.20 -11.19 -10.25
N VAL A 144 -7.59 -11.68 -9.16
CA VAL A 144 -6.18 -11.37 -8.85
C VAL A 144 -5.18 -11.83 -9.93
N HIS A 145 -5.34 -13.01 -10.53
CA HIS A 145 -4.38 -13.48 -11.54
C HIS A 145 -4.45 -12.66 -12.83
N THR A 146 -5.66 -12.34 -13.30
CA THR A 146 -5.86 -11.45 -14.46
C THR A 146 -5.38 -10.04 -14.15
N PHE A 147 -5.62 -9.55 -12.93
CA PHE A 147 -5.08 -8.27 -12.45
C PHE A 147 -3.55 -8.24 -12.55
N LEU A 148 -2.86 -9.24 -12.01
CA LEU A 148 -1.38 -9.30 -12.05
C LEU A 148 -0.85 -9.41 -13.48
N GLU A 149 -1.48 -10.23 -14.32
CA GLU A 149 -1.10 -10.36 -15.72
C GLU A 149 -1.22 -9.03 -16.47
N GLU A 150 -2.38 -8.38 -16.40
CA GLU A 150 -2.63 -7.13 -17.11
C GLU A 150 -1.80 -5.98 -16.52
N ALA A 151 -1.67 -5.89 -15.19
CA ALA A 151 -0.82 -4.91 -14.53
C ALA A 151 0.65 -5.09 -14.91
N SER A 152 1.14 -6.32 -15.08
CA SER A 152 2.54 -6.59 -15.47
C SER A 152 2.92 -5.99 -16.81
N SER A 153 1.96 -5.70 -17.70
CA SER A 153 2.21 -5.03 -18.98
C SER A 153 2.58 -3.54 -18.81
N MET A 154 2.11 -2.92 -17.74
CA MET A 154 2.27 -1.48 -17.44
C MET A 154 3.20 -1.21 -16.26
N PHE A 155 3.43 -2.20 -15.40
CA PHE A 155 4.13 -2.01 -14.14
C PHE A 155 5.20 -3.08 -13.89
N GLU A 156 6.29 -2.67 -13.25
CA GLU A 156 7.14 -3.57 -12.47
C GLU A 156 6.62 -3.67 -11.05
N MET A 157 6.33 -4.89 -10.63
CA MET A 157 5.57 -5.12 -9.40
C MET A 157 6.45 -5.60 -8.25
N TYR A 158 6.15 -5.08 -7.06
CA TYR A 158 6.69 -5.48 -5.77
C TYR A 158 5.59 -6.05 -4.91
N ILE A 159 5.88 -7.09 -4.14
CA ILE A 159 5.11 -7.42 -2.93
C ILE A 159 5.73 -6.64 -1.78
N TYR A 160 4.90 -5.95 -0.99
CA TYR A 160 5.32 -5.32 0.25
C TYR A 160 4.27 -5.56 1.33
N THR A 161 4.51 -6.55 2.18
CA THR A 161 3.59 -6.97 3.25
C THR A 161 4.18 -6.69 4.65
N MET A 162 3.30 -6.51 5.63
CA MET A 162 3.64 -6.54 7.05
C MET A 162 3.66 -7.96 7.65
N GLY A 163 3.49 -9.00 6.84
CA GLY A 163 3.68 -10.40 7.22
C GLY A 163 5.16 -10.80 7.31
N GLU A 164 5.40 -11.98 7.90
CA GLU A 164 6.73 -12.58 7.96
C GLU A 164 7.21 -13.06 6.58
N ARG A 165 8.54 -13.21 6.42
CA ARG A 165 9.13 -13.57 5.11
C ARG A 165 8.67 -14.95 4.61
N SER A 166 8.56 -15.93 5.49
CA SER A 166 8.04 -17.27 5.14
C SER A 166 6.62 -17.18 4.57
N TYR A 167 5.76 -16.39 5.23
CA TYR A 167 4.40 -16.11 4.75
C TYR A 167 4.40 -15.40 3.40
N ALA A 168 5.18 -14.33 3.25
CA ALA A 168 5.24 -13.55 2.01
C ALA A 168 5.66 -14.42 0.81
N LEU A 169 6.66 -15.29 1.01
CA LEU A 169 7.13 -16.21 -0.04
C LEU A 169 6.09 -17.27 -0.40
N GLU A 170 5.39 -17.83 0.57
CA GLU A 170 4.31 -18.80 0.30
C GLU A 170 3.14 -18.14 -0.43
N MET A 171 2.72 -16.92 -0.04
CA MET A 171 1.68 -16.18 -0.76
C MET A 171 2.10 -15.80 -2.17
N ALA A 172 3.37 -15.42 -2.36
CA ALA A 172 3.91 -15.12 -3.69
C ALA A 172 3.84 -16.34 -4.61
N LYS A 173 4.10 -17.56 -4.11
CA LYS A 173 3.94 -18.79 -4.91
C LYS A 173 2.49 -19.05 -5.31
N LEU A 174 1.52 -18.68 -4.48
CA LEU A 174 0.10 -18.79 -4.84
C LEU A 174 -0.29 -17.78 -5.92
N LEU A 175 0.23 -16.55 -5.82
CA LEU A 175 -0.08 -15.44 -6.74
C LEU A 175 0.66 -15.53 -8.08
N ASP A 176 1.91 -15.99 -8.06
CA ASP A 176 2.85 -16.03 -9.18
C ASP A 176 3.60 -17.39 -9.22
N PRO A 177 2.91 -18.50 -9.52
CA PRO A 177 3.50 -19.84 -9.46
C PRO A 177 4.67 -20.06 -10.44
N SER A 178 4.72 -19.28 -11.51
CA SER A 178 5.78 -19.33 -12.54
C SER A 178 6.89 -18.29 -12.34
N GLU A 179 6.86 -17.56 -11.22
CA GLU A 179 7.83 -16.51 -10.86
C GLU A 179 7.99 -15.43 -11.96
N LYS A 180 6.91 -15.14 -12.71
CA LYS A 180 6.90 -14.20 -13.84
C LYS A 180 6.94 -12.74 -13.40
N TYR A 181 6.38 -12.43 -12.23
CA TYR A 181 6.03 -11.06 -11.85
C TYR A 181 6.94 -10.47 -10.79
N PHE A 182 7.21 -11.19 -9.70
CA PHE A 182 7.85 -10.60 -8.51
C PHE A 182 9.34 -10.92 -8.42
N HIS A 183 9.75 -12.14 -8.77
CA HIS A 183 11.14 -12.59 -8.59
C HIS A 183 11.64 -12.27 -7.17
N SER A 184 12.72 -11.50 -7.03
CA SER A 184 13.29 -11.06 -5.75
C SER A 184 12.58 -9.85 -5.11
N ARG A 185 11.58 -9.23 -5.76
CA ARG A 185 10.89 -8.01 -5.28
C ARG A 185 9.80 -8.31 -4.24
N ILE A 186 10.15 -9.04 -3.19
CA ILE A 186 9.24 -9.44 -2.11
C ILE A 186 9.79 -8.90 -0.79
N ILE A 187 9.18 -7.82 -0.31
CA ILE A 187 9.54 -7.12 0.93
C ILE A 187 8.59 -7.56 2.04
N ALA A 188 9.14 -8.16 3.09
CA ALA A 188 8.40 -8.60 4.27
C ALA A 188 8.67 -7.68 5.47
N GLN A 189 7.94 -7.88 6.58
CA GLN A 189 8.06 -7.05 7.79
C GLN A 189 9.50 -6.93 8.31
N GLY A 190 10.27 -8.02 8.28
CA GLY A 190 11.66 -8.04 8.76
C GLY A 190 12.65 -7.24 7.90
N ASP A 191 12.24 -6.88 6.68
CA ASP A 191 13.04 -6.10 5.74
C ASP A 191 12.87 -4.58 5.97
N CYS A 192 11.82 -4.16 6.70
CA CYS A 192 11.54 -2.75 6.98
C CYS A 192 12.61 -2.11 7.88
N ASN A 193 12.93 -0.84 7.60
CA ASN A 193 13.83 -0.03 8.43
C ASN A 193 13.20 0.42 9.75
N ARG A 194 11.86 0.49 9.81
CA ARG A 194 11.10 0.87 11.01
C ARG A 194 10.05 -0.18 11.31
N LYS A 195 9.90 -0.50 12.60
CA LYS A 195 8.93 -1.48 13.07
C LYS A 195 7.52 -1.02 12.73
N TYR A 196 6.73 -1.90 12.10
CA TYR A 196 5.34 -1.64 11.73
C TYR A 196 5.09 -0.45 10.79
N GLN A 197 6.11 -0.03 10.03
CA GLN A 197 5.99 1.06 9.05
C GLN A 197 6.63 0.69 7.72
N LYS A 198 5.87 0.85 6.63
CA LYS A 198 6.30 0.72 5.25
C LYS A 198 6.89 2.02 4.73
N GLY A 199 7.86 1.91 3.82
CA GLY A 199 8.42 3.07 3.13
C GLY A 199 9.13 2.71 1.83
N LEU A 200 9.08 3.64 0.87
CA LEU A 200 9.73 3.49 -0.44
C LEU A 200 11.27 3.61 -0.37
N ASP A 201 11.84 3.83 0.82
CA ASP A 201 13.28 3.95 1.04
C ASP A 201 14.06 2.69 0.65
N ILE A 202 13.43 1.52 0.71
CA ILE A 202 14.02 0.24 0.28
C ILE A 202 13.50 -0.24 -1.09
N VAL A 203 12.67 0.56 -1.77
CA VAL A 203 12.24 0.29 -3.15
C VAL A 203 13.26 0.92 -4.11
N LEU A 204 13.66 0.17 -5.14
CA LEU A 204 14.64 0.63 -6.13
C LEU A 204 14.05 1.61 -7.14
N GLY A 205 12.73 1.70 -7.22
CA GLY A 205 12.04 2.69 -8.04
C GLY A 205 12.09 4.10 -7.45
N LYS A 206 12.22 5.10 -8.33
CA LYS A 206 12.08 6.52 -7.96
C LYS A 206 10.62 6.81 -7.58
N GLU A 207 10.39 7.46 -6.44
CA GLU A 207 9.04 7.71 -5.90
C GLU A 207 8.08 8.38 -6.90
N SER A 208 8.58 9.25 -7.77
CA SER A 208 7.79 9.92 -8.83
C SER A 208 7.25 8.96 -9.90
N ALA A 209 7.67 7.69 -9.91
CA ALA A 209 7.17 6.64 -10.79
C ALA A 209 6.59 5.43 -10.03
N VAL A 210 6.39 5.53 -8.70
CA VAL A 210 5.86 4.43 -7.88
C VAL A 210 4.40 4.68 -7.52
N LEU A 211 3.54 3.70 -7.75
CA LEU A 211 2.20 3.63 -7.18
C LEU A 211 2.17 2.55 -6.09
N ILE A 212 1.34 2.76 -5.08
CA ILE A 212 1.12 1.80 -3.98
C ILE A 212 -0.35 1.40 -4.00
N LEU A 213 -0.63 0.11 -3.89
CA LEU A 213 -1.97 -0.42 -3.65
C LEU A 213 -1.99 -1.15 -2.30
N ASP A 214 -2.75 -0.60 -1.36
CA ASP A 214 -2.79 -1.07 0.03
C ASP A 214 -4.14 -0.69 0.65
N ASP A 215 -4.68 -1.52 1.54
CA ASP A 215 -5.91 -1.26 2.26
C ASP A 215 -5.70 -0.40 3.53
N THR A 216 -4.46 -0.23 3.97
CA THR A 216 -4.13 0.44 5.24
C THR A 216 -3.20 1.63 5.02
N GLU A 217 -3.74 2.84 5.04
CA GLU A 217 -2.96 4.08 4.92
C GLU A 217 -1.96 4.28 6.07
N ALA A 218 -2.33 3.90 7.29
CA ALA A 218 -1.58 4.23 8.51
C ALA A 218 -0.19 3.55 8.60
N VAL A 219 0.05 2.47 7.83
CA VAL A 219 1.37 1.82 7.82
C VAL A 219 2.39 2.57 6.95
N TRP A 220 1.96 3.49 6.09
CA TRP A 220 2.86 4.23 5.20
C TRP A 220 3.38 5.52 5.84
N LYS A 221 4.66 5.82 5.63
CA LYS A 221 5.24 7.13 5.99
C LYS A 221 4.43 8.27 5.36
N GLU A 222 4.28 9.37 6.09
CA GLU A 222 3.41 10.50 5.71
C GLU A 222 3.63 10.98 4.26
N HIS A 223 4.88 11.18 3.85
CA HIS A 223 5.21 11.67 2.49
C HIS A 223 5.03 10.62 1.38
N HIS A 224 4.82 9.35 1.70
CA HIS A 224 4.53 8.29 0.70
C HIS A 224 3.03 8.08 0.49
N LYS A 225 2.16 8.69 1.32
CA LYS A 225 0.70 8.58 1.15
C LYS A 225 0.21 9.20 -0.16
N ASP A 226 0.96 10.13 -0.73
CA ASP A 226 0.67 10.70 -2.05
C ASP A 226 0.84 9.69 -3.20
N ASN A 227 1.50 8.55 -2.96
CA ASN A 227 1.62 7.44 -3.91
C ASN A 227 0.52 6.38 -3.73
N LEU A 228 -0.28 6.48 -2.67
CA LEU A 228 -1.21 5.43 -2.25
C LEU A 228 -2.55 5.49 -2.97
N ILE A 229 -2.91 4.37 -3.60
CA ILE A 229 -4.28 4.01 -3.97
C ILE A 229 -4.83 3.19 -2.80
N LEU A 230 -5.57 3.87 -1.92
CA LEU A 230 -6.27 3.22 -0.82
C LEU A 230 -7.47 2.44 -1.38
N MET A 231 -7.57 1.16 -1.04
CA MET A 231 -8.66 0.29 -1.48
C MET A 231 -9.46 -0.28 -0.31
N ASP A 232 -10.67 -0.77 -0.59
CA ASP A 232 -11.49 -1.42 0.43
C ASP A 232 -10.92 -2.78 0.83
N ARG A 233 -11.07 -3.12 2.10
CA ARG A 233 -10.52 -4.35 2.70
C ARG A 233 -11.27 -5.59 2.22
N TYR A 234 -10.51 -6.59 1.79
CA TYR A 234 -11.06 -7.90 1.47
C TYR A 234 -11.27 -8.74 2.74
N HIS A 235 -12.53 -8.85 3.15
CA HIS A 235 -12.96 -9.59 4.34
C HIS A 235 -13.67 -10.89 3.99
N PHE A 236 -12.89 -11.86 3.47
CA PHE A 236 -13.45 -13.15 3.10
C PHE A 236 -13.82 -14.00 4.32
N PHE A 237 -12.88 -14.20 5.24
CA PHE A 237 -13.06 -15.02 6.44
C PHE A 237 -13.68 -14.24 7.60
N ALA A 238 -14.52 -14.91 8.39
CA ALA A 238 -15.20 -14.30 9.54
C ALA A 238 -14.23 -13.79 10.62
N SER A 239 -13.08 -14.44 10.77
CA SER A 239 -12.03 -14.04 11.70
C SER A 239 -11.51 -12.61 11.42
N SER A 240 -11.51 -12.19 10.16
CA SER A 240 -11.04 -10.87 9.76
C SER A 240 -11.97 -9.72 10.17
N CYS A 241 -13.27 -9.97 10.33
CA CYS A 241 -14.26 -8.95 10.69
C CYS A 241 -14.26 -8.61 12.20
N LYS A 242 -13.81 -9.53 13.06
CA LYS A 242 -13.92 -9.40 14.52
C LYS A 242 -13.01 -8.32 15.12
N ASN A 243 -11.91 -7.99 14.45
CA ASN A 243 -10.92 -7.03 14.95
C ASN A 243 -11.36 -5.56 14.83
N LEU A 244 -12.54 -5.29 14.25
CA LEU A 244 -12.98 -3.93 13.90
C LEU A 244 -14.30 -3.49 14.56
N GLY A 245 -14.89 -4.30 15.44
CA GLY A 245 -16.11 -3.92 16.18
C GLY A 245 -17.36 -3.72 15.30
N PHE A 246 -17.32 -4.12 14.03
CA PHE A 246 -18.45 -4.01 13.12
C PHE A 246 -19.30 -5.28 13.12
N SER A 247 -20.62 -5.11 13.13
CA SER A 247 -21.61 -6.20 13.04
C SER A 247 -21.92 -6.59 11.59
N TYR A 248 -20.91 -6.91 10.79
CA TYR A 248 -21.12 -7.39 9.41
C TYR A 248 -20.64 -8.84 9.25
N SER A 249 -21.47 -9.64 8.57
CA SER A 249 -21.09 -10.99 8.13
C SER A 249 -20.00 -10.88 7.07
N SER A 250 -18.97 -11.70 7.19
CA SER A 250 -17.92 -11.87 6.17
C SER A 250 -18.47 -12.49 4.88
N LEU A 251 -17.70 -12.44 3.79
CA LEU A 251 -18.12 -12.98 2.50
C LEU A 251 -18.37 -14.50 2.56
N SER A 252 -17.54 -15.24 3.32
CA SER A 252 -17.73 -16.68 3.55
C SER A 252 -19.05 -16.98 4.28
N GLN A 253 -19.38 -16.23 5.33
CA GLN A 253 -20.63 -16.39 6.08
C GLN A 253 -21.86 -16.10 5.21
N LEU A 254 -21.73 -15.16 4.28
CA LEU A 254 -22.77 -14.84 3.31
C LEU A 254 -22.78 -15.79 2.10
N ARG A 255 -21.77 -16.65 1.96
CA ARG A 255 -21.54 -17.56 0.83
C ARG A 255 -21.56 -16.84 -0.53
N ILE A 256 -21.00 -15.63 -0.55
CA ILE A 256 -20.77 -14.82 -1.75
C ILE A 256 -19.29 -14.45 -1.83
N ASP A 257 -18.89 -13.81 -2.93
CA ASP A 257 -17.56 -13.21 -3.07
C ASP A 257 -17.68 -11.92 -3.90
N GLU A 258 -16.58 -11.17 -4.03
CA GLU A 258 -16.53 -10.02 -4.93
C GLU A 258 -16.73 -10.43 -6.40
N SER A 259 -17.26 -9.50 -7.20
CA SER A 259 -17.44 -9.73 -8.64
C SER A 259 -16.10 -9.73 -9.39
N GLU A 260 -15.91 -10.72 -10.27
CA GLU A 260 -14.76 -10.79 -11.19
C GLU A 260 -14.72 -9.64 -12.22
N THR A 261 -15.82 -8.92 -12.44
CA THR A 261 -15.91 -7.85 -13.46
C THR A 261 -16.13 -6.45 -12.88
N GLU A 262 -16.77 -6.39 -11.70
CA GLU A 262 -17.16 -5.15 -11.02
C GLU A 262 -16.63 -5.06 -9.59
N GLY A 263 -15.83 -6.03 -9.14
CA GLY A 263 -15.19 -6.02 -7.82
C GLY A 263 -14.06 -5.00 -7.70
N ALA A 264 -13.32 -5.08 -6.60
CA ALA A 264 -12.30 -4.08 -6.29
C ALA A 264 -11.10 -4.12 -7.25
N LEU A 265 -10.53 -5.30 -7.52
CA LEU A 265 -9.37 -5.43 -8.41
C LEU A 265 -9.65 -5.03 -9.88
N PRO A 266 -10.77 -5.44 -10.51
CA PRO A 266 -11.15 -4.94 -11.83
C PRO A 266 -11.30 -3.41 -11.87
N THR A 267 -11.83 -2.82 -10.80
CA THR A 267 -12.01 -1.37 -10.68
C THR A 267 -10.66 -0.66 -10.58
N VAL A 268 -9.78 -1.10 -9.67
CA VAL A 268 -8.42 -0.56 -9.52
C VAL A 268 -7.61 -0.69 -10.80
N LEU A 269 -7.74 -1.80 -11.53
CA LEU A 269 -7.02 -1.96 -12.80
C LEU A 269 -7.41 -0.91 -13.85
N LYS A 270 -8.69 -0.54 -13.93
CA LYS A 270 -9.16 0.55 -14.81
C LYS A 270 -8.51 1.88 -14.43
N ILE A 271 -8.34 2.13 -13.14
CA ILE A 271 -7.68 3.34 -12.62
C ILE A 271 -6.18 3.32 -12.94
N LEU A 272 -5.50 2.18 -12.72
CA LEU A 272 -4.10 2.01 -13.06
C LEU A 272 -3.84 2.24 -14.57
N ARG A 273 -4.71 1.73 -15.43
CA ARG A 273 -4.68 2.00 -16.89
C ARG A 273 -4.84 3.47 -17.21
N GLN A 274 -5.80 4.14 -16.55
CA GLN A 274 -6.03 5.57 -16.74
C GLN A 274 -4.80 6.40 -16.31
N ILE A 275 -4.23 6.09 -15.14
CA ILE A 275 -3.03 6.76 -14.63
C ILE A 275 -1.86 6.54 -15.58
N HIS A 276 -1.62 5.30 -16.01
CA HIS A 276 -0.55 4.96 -16.96
C HIS A 276 -0.71 5.73 -18.27
N SER A 277 -1.92 5.74 -18.85
CA SER A 277 -2.23 6.48 -20.08
C SER A 277 -1.95 7.98 -19.93
N LEU A 278 -2.42 8.61 -18.84
CA LEU A 278 -2.20 10.04 -18.58
C LEU A 278 -0.73 10.36 -18.28
N PHE A 279 -0.01 9.46 -17.61
CA PHE A 279 1.40 9.62 -17.31
C PHE A 279 2.25 9.57 -18.58
N PHE A 280 1.94 8.66 -19.52
CA PHE A 280 2.69 8.48 -20.77
C PHE A 280 2.07 9.17 -22.00
N ASP A 281 1.13 10.08 -21.80
CA ASP A 281 0.50 10.84 -22.87
C ASP A 281 1.55 11.64 -23.67
N LYS A 282 1.55 11.43 -24.99
CA LYS A 282 2.46 12.10 -25.94
C LYS A 282 2.04 13.55 -26.23
N GLY A 283 0.79 13.93 -25.93
CA GLY A 283 0.28 15.29 -26.12
C GLY A 283 0.79 16.30 -25.10
N ARG A 284 1.36 15.83 -23.97
CA ARG A 284 1.93 16.72 -22.96
C ARG A 284 3.27 17.29 -23.41
N LYS A 285 3.49 18.58 -23.12
CA LYS A 285 4.69 19.35 -23.52
C LYS A 285 5.89 19.16 -22.58
N ASP A 286 5.69 18.52 -21.43
CA ASP A 286 6.74 18.26 -20.45
C ASP A 286 7.52 16.97 -20.77
N ASN A 287 8.80 16.94 -20.39
CA ASN A 287 9.63 15.75 -20.54
C ASN A 287 9.10 14.63 -19.65
N LEU A 288 9.20 13.40 -20.16
CA LEU A 288 8.75 12.22 -19.43
C LEU A 288 9.50 12.01 -18.10
N GLU A 289 10.80 12.34 -18.06
CA GLU A 289 11.64 12.21 -16.86
C GLU A 289 11.25 13.19 -15.74
N ASP A 290 10.61 14.31 -16.08
CA ASP A 290 10.18 15.34 -15.13
C ASP A 290 8.78 15.07 -14.56
N ARG A 291 8.09 14.04 -15.06
CA ARG A 291 6.72 13.72 -14.65
C ARG A 291 6.69 13.04 -13.29
N ASP A 292 5.65 13.36 -12.54
CA ASP A 292 5.37 12.78 -11.24
C ASP A 292 4.01 12.09 -11.23
N VAL A 293 4.02 10.78 -11.01
CA VAL A 293 2.80 9.95 -10.97
C VAL A 293 1.86 10.38 -9.86
N ARG A 294 2.36 10.97 -8.77
CA ARG A 294 1.55 11.49 -7.66
C ARG A 294 0.64 12.63 -8.11
N GLN A 295 1.11 13.48 -9.03
CA GLN A 295 0.30 14.56 -9.62
C GLN A 295 -0.81 14.00 -10.53
N VAL A 296 -0.48 12.96 -11.30
CA VAL A 296 -1.46 12.25 -12.14
C VAL A 296 -2.51 11.56 -11.28
N LEU A 297 -2.07 10.86 -10.23
CA LEU A 297 -2.93 10.19 -9.26
C LEU A 297 -3.88 11.19 -8.59
N LYS A 298 -3.36 12.32 -8.11
CA LYS A 298 -4.16 13.41 -7.53
C LYS A 298 -5.20 13.94 -8.52
N THR A 299 -4.84 14.07 -9.80
CA THR A 299 -5.76 14.50 -10.87
C THR A 299 -6.88 13.49 -11.08
N VAL A 300 -6.56 12.20 -11.17
CA VAL A 300 -7.56 11.14 -11.30
C VAL A 300 -8.49 11.11 -10.09
N ARG A 301 -7.94 11.23 -8.87
CA ARG A 301 -8.73 11.27 -7.63
C ARG A 301 -9.66 12.48 -7.58
N ASN A 302 -9.18 13.67 -7.95
CA ASN A 302 -9.99 14.90 -7.99
C ASN A 302 -11.15 14.83 -9.00
N ASN A 303 -11.13 13.89 -9.94
CA ASN A 303 -12.19 13.78 -10.93
C ASN A 303 -13.39 12.98 -10.42
N VAL A 304 -13.25 12.32 -9.26
CA VAL A 304 -14.28 11.42 -8.74
C VAL A 304 -15.54 12.18 -8.35
N LEU A 305 -15.41 13.24 -7.55
CA LEU A 305 -16.52 14.08 -7.09
C LEU A 305 -16.42 15.51 -7.64
N ARG A 306 -15.77 15.67 -8.80
CA ARG A 306 -15.72 16.94 -9.51
C ARG A 306 -17.15 17.51 -9.66
N ASP A 307 -17.27 18.82 -9.49
CA ASP A 307 -18.52 19.58 -9.54
C ASP A 307 -19.54 19.27 -8.42
N CYS A 308 -19.19 18.42 -7.46
CA CYS A 308 -20.03 18.19 -6.28
C CYS A 308 -19.81 19.31 -5.26
N ARG A 309 -20.89 19.99 -4.85
CA ARG A 309 -20.91 20.98 -3.78
C ARG A 309 -21.62 20.38 -2.58
N ILE A 310 -20.86 20.07 -1.54
CA ILE A 310 -21.29 19.21 -0.42
C ILE A 310 -21.46 20.04 0.85
N VAL A 311 -22.56 19.82 1.56
CA VAL A 311 -22.77 20.31 2.92
C VAL A 311 -22.99 19.14 3.86
N PHE A 312 -22.30 19.13 5.01
CA PHE A 312 -22.50 18.13 6.04
C PHE A 312 -23.57 18.57 7.07
N SER A 313 -24.36 17.63 7.56
CA SER A 313 -25.35 17.83 8.61
C SER A 313 -25.33 16.70 9.63
N ARG A 314 -25.05 17.03 10.91
CA ARG A 314 -24.93 16.08 12.04
C ARG A 314 -23.90 14.95 11.83
N VAL A 315 -22.89 15.19 11.01
CA VAL A 315 -21.78 14.25 10.80
C VAL A 315 -20.65 14.49 11.80
N PHE A 316 -20.47 15.73 12.25
CA PHE A 316 -19.51 16.11 13.29
C PHE A 316 -20.14 17.18 14.22
N PRO A 317 -19.60 17.38 15.44
CA PRO A 317 -20.14 18.34 16.41
C PRO A 317 -20.22 19.76 15.83
N THR A 318 -21.24 20.53 16.21
CA THR A 318 -21.52 21.87 15.66
C THR A 318 -20.37 22.88 15.86
N ASN A 319 -19.54 22.68 16.89
CA ASN A 319 -18.40 23.53 17.21
C ASN A 319 -17.07 23.02 16.61
N PHE A 320 -17.12 21.99 15.76
CA PHE A 320 -15.94 21.41 15.14
C PHE A 320 -15.62 22.13 13.83
N THR A 321 -14.33 22.41 13.59
CA THR A 321 -13.86 22.92 12.30
C THR A 321 -13.97 21.81 11.26
N GLY A 322 -15.00 21.86 10.41
CA GLY A 322 -15.31 20.80 9.44
C GLY A 322 -14.11 20.37 8.58
N GLU A 323 -13.23 21.32 8.23
CA GLU A 323 -11.99 21.10 7.45
C GLU A 323 -10.96 20.18 8.14
N LEU A 324 -11.07 19.98 9.46
CA LEU A 324 -10.24 19.03 10.21
C LEU A 324 -10.83 17.61 10.20
N HIS A 325 -12.06 17.43 9.74
CA HIS A 325 -12.75 16.15 9.77
C HIS A 325 -12.28 15.27 8.61
N SER A 326 -12.01 14.00 8.88
CA SER A 326 -11.52 13.03 7.87
C SER A 326 -12.44 12.95 6.64
N LEU A 327 -13.75 12.88 6.87
CA LEU A 327 -14.73 12.79 5.78
C LEU A 327 -14.82 14.07 4.91
N TRP A 328 -14.59 15.25 5.50
CA TRP A 328 -14.53 16.52 4.76
C TRP A 328 -13.31 16.53 3.85
N ARG A 329 -12.13 16.23 4.41
CA ARG A 329 -10.88 16.15 3.67
C ARG A 329 -10.95 15.09 2.56
N MET A 330 -11.58 13.95 2.84
CA MET A 330 -11.80 12.90 1.84
C MET A 330 -12.64 13.42 0.67
N ALA A 331 -13.74 14.13 0.93
CA ALA A 331 -14.57 14.71 -0.13
C ALA A 331 -13.79 15.72 -0.99
N GLU A 332 -13.00 16.60 -0.36
CA GLU A 332 -12.16 17.57 -1.09
C GLU A 332 -11.03 16.90 -1.87
N GLN A 333 -10.40 15.85 -1.34
CA GLN A 333 -9.41 15.05 -2.07
C GLN A 333 -9.99 14.37 -3.31
N LEU A 334 -11.28 14.02 -3.26
CA LEU A 334 -12.04 13.51 -4.40
C LEU A 334 -12.51 14.62 -5.37
N GLY A 335 -12.22 15.89 -5.07
CA GLY A 335 -12.51 17.05 -5.93
C GLY A 335 -13.86 17.72 -5.69
N ALA A 336 -14.56 17.39 -4.60
CA ALA A 336 -15.75 18.12 -4.20
C ALA A 336 -15.37 19.48 -3.57
N THR A 337 -16.28 20.45 -3.67
CA THR A 337 -16.21 21.70 -2.90
C THR A 337 -17.12 21.57 -1.68
N CYS A 338 -16.54 21.59 -0.48
CA CYS A 338 -17.32 21.52 0.75
C CYS A 338 -17.70 22.93 1.25
N LEU A 339 -18.94 23.08 1.75
CA LEU A 339 -19.52 24.36 2.17
C LEU A 339 -20.06 24.26 3.59
N ALA A 340 -19.94 25.35 4.35
CA ALA A 340 -20.43 25.41 5.74
C ALA A 340 -21.97 25.47 5.83
N ALA A 341 -22.59 26.18 4.89
CA ALA A 341 -24.03 26.44 4.84
C ALA A 341 -24.64 26.02 3.50
N VAL A 342 -25.97 25.83 3.50
CA VAL A 342 -26.71 25.53 2.27
C VAL A 342 -26.96 26.80 1.47
N ASP A 343 -26.78 26.72 0.15
CA ASP A 343 -27.11 27.75 -0.83
C ASP A 343 -27.60 27.07 -2.13
N PRO A 344 -28.17 27.81 -3.10
CA PRO A 344 -28.73 27.21 -4.32
C PRO A 344 -27.75 26.37 -5.16
N SER A 345 -26.44 26.60 -5.04
CA SER A 345 -25.40 25.87 -5.77
C SER A 345 -25.07 24.51 -5.16
N VAL A 346 -25.47 24.24 -3.92
CA VAL A 346 -25.28 22.94 -3.27
C VAL A 346 -25.93 21.84 -4.11
N THR A 347 -25.20 20.74 -4.29
CA THR A 347 -25.70 19.56 -5.00
C THR A 347 -26.02 18.42 -4.05
N HIS A 348 -25.29 18.29 -2.93
CA HIS A 348 -25.48 17.21 -1.96
C HIS A 348 -25.50 17.72 -0.52
N VAL A 349 -26.40 17.14 0.28
CA VAL A 349 -26.35 17.17 1.73
C VAL A 349 -26.00 15.78 2.23
N VAL A 350 -24.89 15.70 2.98
CA VAL A 350 -24.42 14.45 3.60
C VAL A 350 -24.87 14.43 5.05
N SER A 351 -25.69 13.44 5.40
CA SER A 351 -26.24 13.34 6.76
C SER A 351 -26.55 11.90 7.17
N LEU A 352 -26.58 11.67 8.49
CA LEU A 352 -27.13 10.45 9.07
C LEU A 352 -28.64 10.55 9.33
N ASP A 353 -29.21 11.76 9.24
CA ASP A 353 -30.58 12.06 9.67
C ASP A 353 -31.29 12.94 8.64
N SER A 354 -32.52 12.56 8.30
CA SER A 354 -33.39 13.29 7.38
C SER A 354 -34.16 14.45 8.03
N GLY A 355 -34.19 14.54 9.37
CA GLY A 355 -34.97 15.53 10.12
C GLY A 355 -34.30 16.89 10.33
N THR A 356 -33.02 17.05 9.96
CA THR A 356 -32.30 18.32 10.14
C THR A 356 -32.77 19.40 9.17
N ASP A 357 -32.58 20.69 9.50
CA ASP A 357 -32.95 21.79 8.59
C ASP A 357 -32.26 21.67 7.23
N LYS A 358 -30.97 21.31 7.21
CA LYS A 358 -30.20 21.06 5.99
C LYS A 358 -30.77 19.88 5.19
N SER A 359 -31.16 18.80 5.86
CA SER A 359 -31.75 17.61 5.21
C SER A 359 -33.13 17.91 4.62
N ARG A 360 -33.98 18.62 5.38
CA ARG A 360 -35.30 19.08 4.91
C ARG A 360 -35.17 20.05 3.73
N TRP A 361 -34.19 20.95 3.79
CA TRP A 361 -33.86 21.86 2.69
C TRP A 361 -33.47 21.08 1.43
N ALA A 362 -32.60 20.07 1.53
CA ALA A 362 -32.20 19.27 0.37
C ALA A 362 -33.40 18.60 -0.30
N VAL A 363 -34.30 18.00 0.47
CA VAL A 363 -35.52 17.37 -0.05
C VAL A 363 -36.42 18.40 -0.73
N LYS A 364 -36.64 19.55 -0.10
CA LYS A 364 -37.47 20.65 -0.65
C LYS A 364 -36.92 21.17 -1.97
N GLU A 365 -35.62 21.41 -2.05
CA GLU A 365 -34.92 21.95 -3.21
C GLU A 365 -34.49 20.87 -4.23
N LYS A 366 -34.95 19.62 -4.04
CA LYS A 366 -34.65 18.46 -4.90
C LYS A 366 -33.15 18.21 -5.10
N LYS A 367 -32.36 18.42 -4.05
CA LYS A 367 -30.93 18.09 -3.97
C LYS A 367 -30.73 16.68 -3.42
N PHE A 368 -29.56 16.10 -3.63
CA PHE A 368 -29.26 14.76 -3.13
C PHE A 368 -29.07 14.78 -1.61
N LEU A 369 -29.78 13.90 -0.90
CA LEU A 369 -29.60 13.66 0.54
C LEU A 369 -29.03 12.25 0.73
N VAL A 370 -27.73 12.17 1.04
CA VAL A 370 -26.99 10.91 1.06
C VAL A 370 -26.31 10.65 2.41
N ASN A 371 -26.11 9.38 2.74
CA ASN A 371 -25.37 8.93 3.89
C ASN A 371 -23.86 9.15 3.70
N PRO A 372 -23.07 9.43 4.76
CA PRO A 372 -21.59 9.48 4.72
C PRO A 372 -20.92 8.37 3.92
N ARG A 373 -21.48 7.15 3.95
CA ARG A 373 -21.02 5.98 3.19
C ARG A 373 -20.92 6.21 1.68
N TRP A 374 -21.65 7.17 1.13
CA TRP A 374 -21.54 7.55 -0.28
C TRP A 374 -20.14 8.11 -0.62
N ILE A 375 -19.59 8.97 0.25
CA ILE A 375 -18.24 9.52 0.07
C ILE A 375 -17.22 8.41 0.26
N GLU A 376 -17.36 7.60 1.32
CA GLU A 376 -16.45 6.50 1.63
C GLU A 376 -16.39 5.49 0.48
N ALA A 377 -17.54 5.04 -0.02
CA ALA A 377 -17.60 4.12 -1.14
C ALA A 377 -17.05 4.76 -2.43
N SER A 378 -17.29 6.06 -2.66
CA SER A 378 -16.71 6.78 -3.80
C SER A 378 -15.19 6.89 -3.69
N ASN A 379 -14.65 7.00 -2.47
CA ASN A 379 -13.23 7.01 -2.20
C ASN A 379 -12.59 5.65 -2.51
N TYR A 380 -13.12 4.56 -1.96
CA TYR A 380 -12.52 3.23 -2.15
C TYR A 380 -12.67 2.69 -3.57
N LEU A 381 -13.77 3.01 -4.24
CA LEU A 381 -14.03 2.59 -5.63
C LEU A 381 -13.54 3.61 -6.66
N TRP A 382 -13.00 4.76 -6.22
CA TRP A 382 -12.45 5.82 -7.08
C TRP A 382 -13.41 6.22 -8.21
N LYS A 383 -14.70 6.24 -7.90
CA LYS A 383 -15.79 6.51 -8.82
C LYS A 383 -16.96 7.07 -8.04
N ARG A 384 -17.59 8.13 -8.55
CA ARG A 384 -18.84 8.65 -7.99
C ARG A 384 -19.87 7.54 -7.93
N GLN A 385 -20.28 7.19 -6.71
CA GLN A 385 -21.28 6.16 -6.52
C GLN A 385 -22.68 6.70 -6.81
N PRO A 386 -23.61 5.86 -7.31
CA PRO A 386 -25.00 6.27 -7.49
C PRO A 386 -25.63 6.68 -6.16
N GLU A 387 -26.15 7.90 -6.09
CA GLU A 387 -26.70 8.50 -4.87
C GLU A 387 -27.89 7.70 -4.32
N GLU A 388 -28.65 7.04 -5.20
CA GLU A 388 -29.84 6.24 -4.86
C GLU A 388 -29.50 5.01 -4.01
N LYS A 389 -28.24 4.54 -4.03
CA LYS A 389 -27.80 3.42 -3.16
C LYS A 389 -27.52 3.86 -1.73
N TYR A 390 -27.40 5.17 -1.49
CA TYR A 390 -26.95 5.75 -0.23
C TYR A 390 -27.92 6.80 0.32
N TYR A 391 -29.17 6.83 -0.16
CA TYR A 391 -30.16 7.80 0.29
C TYR A 391 -30.47 7.64 1.80
N VAL A 392 -30.68 8.76 2.48
CA VAL A 392 -31.10 8.75 3.89
C VAL A 392 -32.60 8.51 3.96
N THR A 393 -33.02 7.41 4.59
CA THR A 393 -34.44 7.12 4.79
C THR A 393 -35.04 8.07 5.83
N PRO A 394 -36.29 8.52 5.64
CA PRO A 394 -37.05 9.16 6.71
C PRO A 394 -37.13 8.23 7.92
N ALA A 395 -36.80 8.72 9.11
CA ALA A 395 -37.07 7.96 10.33
C ALA A 395 -38.58 7.67 10.37
N LYS A 396 -38.97 6.40 10.24
CA LYS A 396 -40.35 5.99 10.56
C LYS A 396 -40.58 6.43 12.01
N ASN A 397 -41.67 7.16 12.26
CA ASN A 397 -42.13 7.53 13.60
C ASN A 397 -42.34 6.27 14.45
N ASN A 398 -41.26 5.70 14.99
CA ASN A 398 -41.33 4.82 16.14
C ASN A 398 -41.36 5.73 17.36
N ARG A 399 -42.53 6.32 17.61
CA ARG A 399 -42.96 6.56 18.99
C ARG A 399 -43.17 5.17 19.64
N LYS A 400 -42.07 4.48 19.95
CA LYS A 400 -42.08 3.45 20.98
C LYS A 400 -41.63 4.15 22.24
N ASN A 401 -42.57 4.33 23.15
CA ASN A 401 -42.37 4.83 24.49
C ASN A 401 -41.12 4.21 25.09
N TRP A 402 -40.10 5.04 25.32
CA TRP A 402 -39.09 4.73 26.32
C TRP A 402 -39.80 4.80 27.67
N PRO A 403 -39.81 3.73 28.49
CA PRO A 403 -40.39 3.84 29.82
C PRO A 403 -39.51 4.80 30.63
N THR A 404 -40.12 5.92 31.03
CA THR A 404 -39.61 6.76 32.10
C THR A 404 -39.62 5.94 33.39
N ASN A 405 -38.47 5.42 33.79
CA ASN A 405 -38.27 4.97 35.16
C ASN A 405 -37.85 6.17 36.00
N GLU A 406 -38.84 6.94 36.44
CA GLU A 406 -38.79 7.55 37.76
C GLU A 406 -39.35 6.53 38.76
N SER A 407 -38.49 5.93 39.56
CA SER A 407 -38.87 5.48 40.89
C SER A 407 -37.63 5.44 41.77
N HIS A 408 -37.67 6.34 42.76
CA HIS A 408 -36.80 6.45 43.92
C HIS A 408 -36.40 5.11 44.53
N GLY A 409 -35.14 5.04 44.96
CA GLY A 409 -34.59 3.98 45.79
C GLY A 409 -33.33 4.48 46.48
N THR A 410 -33.52 5.22 47.57
CA THR A 410 -32.51 5.59 48.57
C THR A 410 -31.72 4.39 49.06
N PHE A 411 -30.39 4.49 49.13
CA PHE A 411 -29.62 3.89 50.23
C PHE A 411 -28.42 4.78 50.58
N GLU A 412 -28.42 5.22 51.84
CA GLU A 412 -27.34 5.92 52.52
C GLU A 412 -26.22 4.95 52.94
N ARG A 413 -25.01 5.52 53.01
CA ARG A 413 -23.77 5.10 53.70
C ARG A 413 -22.93 3.97 53.11
#